data_AF-A0A949V0R4-F1
#
_entry.id   AF-A0A949V0R4-F1
#
_cell.length_a   1.000
_cell.length_b   1.000
_cell.length_c   1.000
_cell.angle_alpha   90.00
_cell.angle_beta   90.00
_cell.angle_gamma   90.00
#
_symmetry.space_group_name_H-M   'P 1'
#
loop_
_entity.id
_entity.type
_entity.pdbx_description
1 polymer ?
#
loop_
_entity_poly.entity_id
_entity_poly.type
_entity_poly.pdbx_seq_one_letter_code
_entity_poly.pdbx_strand_id
1 'polypeptide(L)'
;MNSERSITSQRLQTCLAEARQLARIGKGSYNNLIGSLQRSIAATKYYAGIAGQLSGNTQDTITPLYQYKINDTCNTISQSLLSELKKGDL
;
A
#
# COMPACT_ATOMS: atom_id res chain seq x y z
N MET A 1 10.21 -10.93 -16.00
CA MET A 1 10.58 -10.71 -14.58
C MET A 1 11.03 -9.28 -14.22
N ASN A 2 11.77 -8.53 -15.04
CA ASN A 2 12.15 -7.14 -14.67
C ASN A 2 11.01 -6.11 -14.75
N SER A 3 10.01 -6.34 -15.61
CA SER A 3 8.87 -5.41 -15.78
C SER A 3 7.90 -5.41 -14.58
N GLU A 4 7.61 -6.57 -13.99
CA GLU A 4 6.63 -6.72 -12.89
C GLU A 4 7.07 -6.05 -11.58
N ARG A 5 8.38 -6.09 -11.27
CA ARG A 5 8.94 -5.33 -10.13
C ARG A 5 8.83 -3.82 -10.35
N SER A 6 9.06 -3.36 -11.58
CA SER A 6 8.94 -1.95 -11.95
C SER A 6 7.48 -1.45 -11.80
N ILE A 7 6.52 -2.25 -12.28
CA ILE A 7 5.09 -1.95 -12.16
C ILE A 7 4.65 -1.91 -10.68
N THR A 8 5.14 -2.82 -9.85
CA THR A 8 4.83 -2.85 -8.41
C THR A 8 5.41 -1.64 -7.68
N SER A 9 6.62 -1.23 -8.03
CA SER A 9 7.26 -0.01 -7.50
C SER A 9 6.46 1.24 -7.86
N GLN A 10 6.04 1.36 -9.13
CA GLN A 10 5.26 2.51 -9.60
C GLN A 10 3.90 2.60 -8.88
N ARG A 11 3.18 1.48 -8.74
CA ARG A 11 1.90 1.42 -8.03
C ARG A 11 2.01 1.90 -6.58
N LEU A 12 3.05 1.45 -5.88
CA LEU A 12 3.29 1.89 -4.50
C LEU A 12 3.61 3.38 -4.43
N GLN A 13 4.40 3.92 -5.37
CA GLN A 13 4.71 5.35 -5.41
C GLN A 13 3.45 6.20 -5.63
N THR A 14 2.58 5.80 -6.58
CA THR A 14 1.28 6.45 -6.81
C THR A 14 0.43 6.42 -5.54
N CYS A 15 0.28 5.25 -4.92
CA CYS A 15 -0.46 5.10 -3.66
C CYS A 15 0.07 6.00 -2.53
N LEU A 16 1.39 6.15 -2.40
CA LEU A 16 1.99 7.05 -1.42
C LEU A 16 1.70 8.53 -1.73
N ALA A 17 1.65 8.92 -3.00
CA ALA A 17 1.27 10.26 -3.40
C ALA A 17 -0.21 10.53 -3.08
N GLU A 18 -1.10 9.59 -3.43
CA GLU A 18 -2.53 9.66 -3.12
C GLU A 18 -2.78 9.73 -1.61
N ALA A 19 -2.07 8.93 -0.82
CA ALA A 19 -2.16 8.95 0.64
C ALA A 19 -1.82 10.34 1.22
N ARG A 20 -0.78 11.00 0.68
CA ARG A 20 -0.40 12.36 1.09
C ARG A 20 -1.46 13.39 0.70
N GLN A 21 -2.07 13.25 -0.47
CA GLN A 21 -3.15 14.13 -0.90
C GLN A 21 -4.40 13.93 -0.04
N LEU A 22 -4.79 12.68 0.20
CA LEU A 22 -5.91 12.31 1.07
C LEU A 22 -5.73 12.84 2.50
N ALA A 23 -4.50 12.79 3.03
CA ALA A 23 -4.17 13.36 4.34
C ALA A 23 -4.45 14.87 4.42
N ARG A 24 -4.16 15.60 3.34
CA ARG A 24 -4.37 17.06 3.26
C ARG A 24 -5.86 17.41 3.16
N ILE A 25 -6.62 16.66 2.37
CA ILE A 25 -8.04 16.96 2.10
C ILE A 25 -8.92 16.55 3.29
N GLY A 26 -8.72 15.34 3.84
CA GLY A 26 -9.61 14.79 4.87
C GLY A 26 -9.39 15.30 6.30
N LYS A 27 -8.48 16.27 6.52
CA LYS A 27 -8.19 16.90 7.83
C LYS A 27 -8.07 15.89 9.00
N GLY A 28 -7.40 14.76 8.76
CA GLY A 28 -7.17 13.72 9.75
C GLY A 28 -8.17 12.55 9.76
N SER A 29 -9.28 12.64 9.02
CA SER A 29 -10.29 11.57 8.90
C SER A 29 -9.72 10.24 8.37
N TYR A 30 -8.60 10.31 7.64
CA TYR A 30 -7.94 9.15 7.02
C TYR A 30 -6.65 8.71 7.73
N ASN A 31 -6.33 9.26 8.91
CA ASN A 31 -5.08 8.93 9.62
C ASN A 31 -4.95 7.43 9.91
N ASN A 32 -6.05 6.75 10.26
CA ASN A 32 -6.05 5.31 10.49
C ASN A 32 -5.70 4.52 9.22
N LEU A 33 -6.27 4.91 8.07
CA LEU A 33 -6.01 4.29 6.78
C LEU A 33 -4.56 4.50 6.32
N ILE A 34 -4.04 5.72 6.46
CA ILE A 34 -2.65 6.06 6.13
C ILE A 34 -1.69 5.32 7.07
N GLY A 35 -2.02 5.24 8.37
CA GLY A 35 -1.25 4.47 9.35
C GLY A 35 -1.24 2.98 9.02
N SER A 36 -2.34 2.41 8.52
CA SER A 36 -2.39 1.03 8.04
C SER A 36 -1.46 0.81 6.84
N LEU A 37 -1.41 1.74 5.88
CA LEU A 37 -0.45 1.65 4.76
C LEU A 37 0.99 1.62 5.25
N GLN A 38 1.35 2.52 6.18
CA GLN A 38 2.69 2.59 6.74
C GLN A 38 3.09 1.31 7.49
N ARG A 39 2.18 0.76 8.30
CA ARG A 39 2.39 -0.52 8.99
C ARG A 39 2.57 -1.68 8.01
N SER A 40 1.76 -1.75 6.97
CA SER A 40 1.88 -2.78 5.92
C SER A 40 3.24 -2.69 5.21
N ILE A 41 3.69 -1.48 4.85
CA ILE A 41 5.02 -1.28 4.24
C ILE A 41 6.14 -1.71 5.20
N ALA A 42 6.07 -1.33 6.47
CA ALA A 42 7.07 -1.70 7.47
C ALA A 42 7.15 -3.21 7.67
N ALA A 43 6.00 -3.88 7.78
CA ALA A 43 5.92 -5.32 7.92
C ALA A 43 6.45 -6.06 6.68
N THR A 44 6.14 -5.57 5.47
CA THR A 44 6.69 -6.12 4.22
C THR A 44 8.21 -5.95 4.13
N LYS A 45 8.75 -4.80 4.55
CA LYS A 45 10.21 -4.59 4.61
C LYS A 45 10.89 -5.54 5.60
N TYR A 46 10.29 -5.72 6.78
CA TYR A 46 10.78 -6.67 7.77
C TYR A 46 10.78 -8.10 7.22
N TYR A 47 9.66 -8.53 6.63
CA TYR A 47 9.54 -9.84 5.99
C TYR A 47 10.61 -10.05 4.91
N ALA A 48 10.81 -9.07 4.02
CA ALA A 48 11.82 -9.16 2.97
C ALA A 48 13.24 -9.36 3.52
N GLY A 49 13.55 -8.84 4.72
CA GLY A 49 14.83 -9.03 5.40
C GLY A 49 15.05 -10.44 5.95
N ILE A 50 13.97 -11.16 6.29
CA ILE A 50 14.04 -12.53 6.85
C ILE A 50 13.65 -13.61 5.83
N ALA A 51 13.05 -13.24 4.69
CA ALA A 51 12.45 -14.19 3.75
C ALA A 51 13.42 -15.28 3.30
N GLY A 52 14.70 -14.94 3.05
CA GLY A 52 15.73 -15.89 2.64
C GLY A 52 16.08 -16.95 3.69
N GLN A 53 15.64 -16.79 4.93
CA GLN A 53 15.83 -17.77 6.02
C GLN A 53 14.63 -18.72 6.17
N LEU A 54 13.53 -18.47 5.45
CA LEU A 54 12.31 -19.26 5.51
C LEU A 54 12.32 -20.37 4.45
N SER A 55 11.56 -21.44 4.71
CA SER A 55 11.37 -22.50 3.71
C SER A 55 10.69 -21.93 2.44
N GLY A 56 10.98 -22.51 1.27
CA GLY A 56 10.37 -22.09 0.00
C GLY A 56 8.83 -22.07 0.07
N ASN A 57 8.23 -23.13 0.59
CA ASN A 57 6.78 -23.23 0.78
C ASN A 57 6.21 -22.10 1.66
N THR A 58 6.94 -21.71 2.70
CA THR A 58 6.56 -20.56 3.55
C THR A 58 6.66 -19.26 2.76
N GLN A 59 7.74 -19.06 1.99
CA GLN A 59 7.89 -17.86 1.17
C GLN A 59 6.80 -17.75 0.10
N ASP A 60 6.45 -18.85 -0.55
CA ASP A 60 5.41 -18.91 -1.60
C ASP A 60 4.02 -18.58 -1.04
N THR A 61 3.78 -18.88 0.23
CA THR A 61 2.51 -18.56 0.91
C THR A 61 2.50 -17.13 1.45
N ILE A 62 3.60 -16.69 2.07
CA ILE A 62 3.64 -15.46 2.85
C ILE A 62 3.97 -14.23 1.98
N THR A 63 4.78 -14.38 0.94
CA THR A 63 5.12 -13.26 0.02
C THR A 63 3.87 -12.65 -0.62
N PRO A 64 2.94 -13.44 -1.19
CA PRO A 64 1.72 -12.89 -1.77
C PRO A 64 0.83 -12.20 -0.74
N LEU A 65 0.79 -12.67 0.51
CA LEU A 65 0.02 -12.04 1.58
C LEU A 65 0.47 -10.59 1.85
N TYR A 66 1.78 -10.36 1.93
CA TYR A 66 2.32 -9.01 2.13
C TYR A 66 2.07 -8.09 0.93
N GLN A 67 2.18 -8.62 -0.29
CA GLN A 67 1.83 -7.89 -1.51
C GLN A 67 0.34 -7.51 -1.53
N TYR A 68 -0.53 -8.46 -1.21
CA TYR A 68 -1.98 -8.26 -1.14
C TYR A 68 -2.34 -7.16 -0.13
N LYS A 69 -1.80 -7.20 1.09
CA LYS A 69 -2.08 -6.18 2.13
C LYS A 69 -1.76 -4.76 1.67
N ILE A 70 -0.63 -4.58 0.98
CA ILE A 70 -0.25 -3.27 0.42
C ILE A 70 -1.25 -2.87 -0.68
N ASN A 71 -1.50 -3.77 -1.64
CA ASN A 71 -2.37 -3.48 -2.78
C ASN A 71 -3.80 -3.15 -2.33
N ASP A 72 -4.36 -3.89 -1.38
CA ASP A 72 -5.69 -3.68 -0.82
C ASP A 72 -5.81 -2.33 -0.10
N THR A 73 -4.82 -2.00 0.74
CA THR A 73 -4.77 -0.69 1.41
C THR A 73 -4.66 0.46 0.40
N CYS A 74 -3.83 0.28 -0.64
CA CYS A 74 -3.67 1.27 -1.71
C CYS A 74 -4.96 1.48 -2.50
N ASN A 75 -5.67 0.41 -2.86
CA ASN A 75 -6.96 0.53 -3.52
C ASN A 75 -7.96 1.33 -2.67
N THR A 76 -7.98 1.09 -1.36
CA THR A 76 -8.86 1.83 -0.44
C THR A 76 -8.49 3.31 -0.38
N ILE A 77 -7.20 3.64 -0.41
CA ILE A 77 -6.71 5.04 -0.47
C ILE A 77 -7.16 5.71 -1.78
N SER A 78 -6.96 5.06 -2.93
CA SER A 78 -7.38 5.61 -4.22
C SER A 78 -8.89 5.89 -4.25
N GLN A 79 -9.71 4.95 -3.77
CA GLN A 79 -11.16 5.12 -3.72
C GLN A 79 -11.59 6.22 -2.75
N SER A 80 -10.93 6.32 -1.59
CA SER A 80 -11.18 7.39 -0.62
C SER A 80 -10.84 8.76 -1.20
N LEU A 81 -9.70 8.88 -1.90
CA LEU A 81 -9.31 10.11 -2.56
C LEU A 81 -10.30 10.52 -3.66
N LEU A 82 -10.69 9.58 -4.52
CA LEU A 82 -11.71 9.84 -5.55
C LEU A 82 -13.05 10.26 -4.92
N SER A 83 -13.43 9.67 -3.79
CA SER A 83 -14.64 10.07 -3.07
C SER A 83 -14.56 11.49 -2.52
N GLU A 84 -13.41 11.92 -1.99
CA GLU A 84 -13.24 13.28 -1.48
C GLU A 84 -13.18 14.31 -2.61
N LEU A 85 -12.49 13.98 -3.71
CA LEU A 85 -12.45 14.84 -4.89
C LEU A 85 -13.86 15.07 -5.47
N LYS A 86 -14.69 14.01 -5.55
CA LYS A 86 -16.10 14.13 -5.97
C LYS A 86 -16.95 15.02 -5.07
N LYS A 87 -16.66 15.11 -3.77
CA LYS A 87 -17.36 16.02 -2.84
C LYS A 87 -16.94 17.47 -3.02
N GLY A 88 -15.71 17.71 -3.44
CA GLY A 88 -15.17 19.05 -3.70
C GLY A 88 -15.53 19.62 -5.08
N ASP A 89 -15.99 18.77 -6.01
CA ASP A 89 -16.30 19.11 -7.41
C ASP A 89 -17.83 19.19 -7.72
N LEU A 90 -18.66 19.63 -6.76
CA LEU A 90 -20.06 20.02 -7.00
C LEU A 90 -20.43 21.32 -6.28
#